data_AF-A0AAN6E870-F1
#
_entry.id   AF-A0AAN6E870-F1
#
_cell.length_a   1.000
_cell.length_b   1.000
_cell.length_c   1.000
_cell.angle_alpha   90.00
_cell.angle_beta   90.00
_cell.angle_gamma   90.00
#
_symmetry.space_group_name_H-M   'P 1'
#
loop_
_entity.id
_entity.type
_entity.pdbx_description
1 polymer ?
#
loop_
_entity_poly.entity_id
_entity_poly.type
_entity_poly.pdbx_seq_one_letter_code
_entity_poly.pdbx_strand_id
1 'polypeptide(L)'
;MSVSNLENLQPKRTALDDWESIIYILCWLGTFGWNSDTRPSGSVADLNIASWDGNNVMKIANSKRDHMDSSRNFTGITKGFNPNIPDIRRLAKVVEGLRAVLIDNHSHPDLRGAMIIPDSFPEENDSDEEADQYEFKMRPDPFVERAAHWESISERLLAKLEIYAQGAKKLL
;
A
#
# COMPACT_ATOMS: atom_id res chain seq x y z
N MET A 1 4.76 -7.30 8.91
CA MET A 1 3.44 -7.24 9.56
C MET A 1 2.53 -6.34 8.73
N SER A 2 1.34 -6.84 8.41
CA SER A 2 0.29 -6.11 7.69
C SER A 2 -0.43 -5.10 8.60
N VAL A 3 -1.10 -4.12 8.02
CA VAL A 3 -1.97 -3.14 8.68
C VAL A 3 -3.04 -3.85 9.51
N SER A 4 -3.76 -4.81 8.93
CA SER A 4 -4.80 -5.56 9.63
C SER A 4 -4.27 -6.28 10.89
N ASN A 5 -3.03 -6.78 10.86
CA ASN A 5 -2.38 -7.39 12.02
C ASN A 5 -1.93 -6.35 13.06
N LEU A 6 -1.40 -5.21 12.62
CA LEU A 6 -0.92 -4.15 13.52
C LEU A 6 -2.08 -3.46 14.26
N GLU A 7 -3.22 -3.32 13.59
CA GLU A 7 -4.43 -2.68 14.12
C GLU A 7 -5.41 -3.67 14.76
N ASN A 8 -5.09 -4.97 14.72
CA ASN A 8 -5.94 -6.05 15.26
C ASN A 8 -7.37 -6.04 14.68
N LEU A 9 -7.52 -5.72 13.39
CA LEU A 9 -8.83 -5.54 12.73
C LEU A 9 -9.52 -6.84 12.34
N GLN A 10 -8.78 -7.93 12.19
CA GLN A 10 -9.29 -9.19 11.65
C GLN A 10 -9.03 -10.33 12.64
N PRO A 11 -10.05 -11.13 13.01
CA PRO A 11 -9.84 -12.31 13.85
C PRO A 11 -9.10 -13.44 13.10
N LYS A 12 -8.99 -13.36 11.76
CA LYS A 12 -8.34 -14.38 10.94
C LYS A 12 -7.38 -13.75 9.92
N ARG A 13 -6.09 -14.03 10.07
CA ARG A 13 -5.05 -13.76 9.07
C ARG A 13 -5.34 -14.51 7.78
N THR A 14 -5.10 -13.85 6.65
CA THR A 14 -5.23 -14.44 5.29
C THR A 14 -3.90 -14.35 4.54
N ALA A 15 -3.81 -14.99 3.37
CA ALA A 15 -2.64 -14.86 2.50
C ALA A 15 -2.39 -13.41 2.03
N LEU A 16 -3.41 -12.55 2.08
CA LEU A 16 -3.26 -11.14 1.72
C LEU A 16 -2.39 -10.36 2.71
N ASP A 17 -2.35 -10.76 3.97
CA ASP A 17 -1.46 -10.18 4.98
C ASP A 17 0.02 -10.47 4.69
N ASP A 18 0.29 -11.64 4.10
CA ASP A 18 1.61 -12.05 3.65
C ASP A 18 2.02 -11.30 2.39
N TRP A 19 1.11 -11.17 1.43
CA TRP A 19 1.31 -10.34 0.24
C TRP A 19 1.60 -8.88 0.59
N GLU A 20 0.86 -8.31 1.54
CA GLU A 20 1.14 -6.95 2.01
C GLU A 20 2.52 -6.85 2.66
N SER A 21 2.88 -7.83 3.50
CA SER A 21 4.21 -7.87 4.10
C SER A 21 5.33 -8.01 3.04
N ILE A 22 5.11 -8.78 1.98
CA ILE A 22 6.04 -8.89 0.84
C ILE A 22 6.21 -7.52 0.16
N ILE A 23 5.12 -6.79 -0.11
CA ILE A 23 5.20 -5.45 -0.70
C ILE A 23 6.05 -4.54 0.19
N TYR A 24 5.82 -4.54 1.51
CA TYR A 24 6.63 -3.75 2.44
C TYR A 24 8.12 -4.11 2.40
N ILE A 25 8.44 -5.40 2.39
CA ILE A 25 9.83 -5.88 2.30
C ILE A 25 10.47 -5.43 0.99
N LEU A 26 9.77 -5.58 -0.14
CA LEU A 26 10.28 -5.17 -1.45
C LEU A 26 10.50 -3.65 -1.53
N CYS A 27 9.61 -2.85 -0.95
CA CYS A 27 9.79 -1.41 -0.83
C CYS A 27 10.99 -1.06 0.06
N TRP A 28 11.17 -1.78 1.18
CA TRP A 28 12.30 -1.60 2.08
C TRP A 28 13.62 -1.89 1.37
N LEU A 29 13.72 -3.05 0.71
CA LEU A 29 14.90 -3.44 -0.06
C LEU A 29 15.15 -2.48 -1.23
N GLY A 30 14.11 -2.04 -1.93
CA GLY A 30 14.22 -1.06 -3.01
C GLY A 30 14.72 0.30 -2.54
N THR A 31 14.51 0.65 -1.28
CA THR A 31 14.92 1.95 -0.71
C THR A 31 16.30 1.88 -0.05
N PHE A 32 16.55 0.87 0.76
CA PHE A 32 17.77 0.77 1.57
C PHE A 32 18.84 -0.14 0.98
N GLY A 33 18.53 -0.87 -0.09
CA GLY A 33 19.41 -1.90 -0.64
C GLY A 33 19.45 -3.16 0.21
N TRP A 34 20.19 -4.15 -0.28
CA TRP A 34 20.35 -5.46 0.36
C TRP A 34 21.78 -5.75 0.84
N ASN A 35 22.74 -4.89 0.49
CA ASN A 35 24.17 -5.06 0.76
C ASN A 35 24.87 -3.69 0.79
N SER A 36 26.16 -3.68 1.14
CA SER A 36 26.98 -2.46 1.20
C SER A 36 26.98 -1.66 -0.11
N ASP A 37 26.96 -2.36 -1.24
CA ASP A 37 27.15 -1.77 -2.56
C ASP A 37 25.90 -1.02 -3.03
N THR A 38 24.74 -1.42 -2.51
CA THR A 38 23.42 -0.84 -2.82
C THR A 38 22.86 -0.02 -1.67
N ARG A 39 23.65 0.26 -0.64
CA ARG A 39 23.23 1.10 0.48
C ARG A 39 23.15 2.57 0.03
N PRO A 40 22.13 3.33 0.43
CA PRO A 40 22.09 4.77 0.21
C PRO A 40 23.31 5.45 0.88
N SER A 41 23.93 6.40 0.18
CA SER A 41 25.10 7.15 0.66
C SER A 41 24.75 8.35 1.55
N GLY A 42 23.45 8.63 1.79
CA GLY A 42 22.96 9.79 2.52
C GLY A 42 22.05 9.44 3.70
N SER A 43 21.54 10.48 4.37
CA SER A 43 20.49 10.33 5.38
C SER A 43 19.26 9.69 4.75
N VAL A 44 18.72 8.70 5.43
CA VAL A 44 17.51 7.99 5.04
C VAL A 44 16.32 8.34 5.93
N ALA A 45 16.52 9.23 6.91
CA ALA A 45 15.49 9.61 7.88
C ALA A 45 14.31 10.36 7.25
N ASP A 46 14.56 11.10 6.16
CA ASP A 46 13.54 11.87 5.46
C ASP A 46 12.75 11.04 4.42
N LEU A 47 13.09 9.75 4.27
CA LEU A 47 12.37 8.87 3.35
C LEU A 47 11.06 8.44 3.99
N ASN A 48 9.95 8.56 3.25
CA ASN A 48 8.62 8.17 3.72
C ASN A 48 8.59 6.78 4.37
N ILE A 49 9.34 5.83 3.80
CA ILE A 49 9.41 4.45 4.28
C ILE A 49 10.06 4.30 5.66
N ALA A 50 10.87 5.27 6.11
CA ALA A 50 11.54 5.22 7.42
C ALA A 50 10.54 5.18 8.58
N SER A 51 9.34 5.73 8.40
CA SER A 51 8.27 5.67 9.40
C SER A 51 7.67 4.27 9.60
N TRP A 52 8.07 3.28 8.81
CA TRP A 52 7.71 1.87 9.01
C TRP A 52 8.63 1.15 10.00
N ASP A 53 9.71 1.81 10.43
CA ASP A 53 10.67 1.30 11.41
C ASP A 53 10.58 2.13 12.69
N GLY A 54 10.34 1.44 13.80
CA GLY A 54 10.13 2.09 15.09
C GLY A 54 9.46 1.19 16.12
N ASN A 55 9.25 1.76 17.30
CA ASN A 55 8.76 1.00 18.46
C ASN A 55 7.25 1.21 18.73
N ASN A 56 6.59 2.11 17.98
CA ASN A 56 5.18 2.40 18.13
C ASN A 56 4.36 1.72 17.03
N VAL A 57 3.72 0.62 17.39
CA VAL A 57 2.92 -0.24 16.49
C VAL A 57 1.83 0.56 15.77
N MET A 58 1.10 1.43 16.48
CA MET A 58 0.01 2.22 15.88
C MET A 58 0.52 3.26 14.89
N LYS A 59 1.65 3.92 15.19
CA LYS A 59 2.27 4.85 14.23
C LYS A 59 2.73 4.14 12.95
N ILE A 60 3.30 2.94 13.10
CA ILE A 60 3.69 2.11 11.95
C ILE A 60 2.47 1.71 11.14
N ALA A 61 1.38 1.30 11.80
CA ALA A 61 0.13 0.94 11.14
C ALA A 61 -0.45 2.10 10.32
N ASN A 62 -0.61 3.27 10.94
CA ASN A 62 -1.15 4.46 10.28
C ASN A 62 -0.30 4.85 9.07
N SER A 63 1.04 4.93 9.24
CA SER A 63 1.94 5.24 8.12
C SER A 63 1.82 4.23 6.97
N LYS A 64 1.76 2.93 7.30
CA LYS A 64 1.59 1.88 6.29
C LYS A 64 0.26 1.98 5.56
N ARG A 65 -0.81 2.29 6.28
CA ARG A 65 -2.16 2.52 5.75
C ARG A 65 -2.15 3.72 4.82
N ASP A 66 -1.67 4.88 5.28
CA ASP A 66 -1.58 6.13 4.53
C ASP A 66 -0.73 5.98 3.26
N HIS A 67 0.37 5.24 3.31
CA HIS A 67 1.20 5.01 2.13
C HIS A 67 0.57 4.02 1.13
N MET A 68 -0.24 3.09 1.60
CA MET A 68 -0.87 2.07 0.78
C MET A 68 -2.26 2.47 0.27
N ASP A 69 -2.87 3.52 0.80
CA ASP A 69 -4.26 3.93 0.52
C ASP A 69 -4.50 4.36 -0.92
N SER A 70 -3.49 4.89 -1.59
CA SER A 70 -3.62 5.51 -2.90
C SER A 70 -2.37 5.30 -3.73
N SER A 71 -2.55 5.28 -5.05
CA SER A 71 -1.42 5.23 -5.98
C SER A 71 -0.49 6.43 -5.80
N ARG A 72 -1.02 7.62 -5.46
CA ARG A 72 -0.23 8.84 -5.27
C ARG A 72 0.73 8.70 -4.10
N ASN A 73 0.22 8.28 -2.94
CA ASN A 73 1.03 8.12 -1.73
C ASN A 73 2.05 6.99 -1.90
N PHE A 74 1.61 5.87 -2.49
CA PHE A 74 2.48 4.73 -2.72
C PHE A 74 3.62 5.05 -3.71
N THR A 75 3.35 5.84 -4.76
CA THR A 75 4.41 6.34 -5.66
C THR A 75 5.41 7.26 -4.94
N GLY A 76 5.01 7.91 -3.85
CA GLY A 76 5.95 8.62 -2.97
C GLY A 76 7.03 7.69 -2.40
N ILE A 77 6.67 6.45 -2.07
CA ILE A 77 7.62 5.42 -1.62
C ILE A 77 8.52 4.97 -2.76
N THR A 78 7.95 4.60 -3.91
CA THR A 78 8.73 4.05 -5.04
C THR A 78 9.66 5.08 -5.69
N LYS A 79 9.32 6.37 -5.63
CA LYS A 79 10.23 7.47 -6.01
C LYS A 79 11.46 7.58 -5.11
N GLY A 80 11.35 7.13 -3.86
CA GLY A 80 12.46 7.08 -2.90
C GLY A 80 13.39 5.88 -3.09
N PHE A 81 13.12 5.00 -4.06
CA PHE A 81 13.97 3.84 -4.29
C PHE A 81 15.39 4.24 -4.71
N ASN A 82 16.38 3.48 -4.22
CA ASN A 82 17.77 3.78 -4.44
C ASN A 82 18.14 3.57 -5.93
N PRO A 83 18.52 4.63 -6.66
CA PRO A 83 18.85 4.54 -8.09
C PRO A 83 20.09 3.66 -8.37
N ASN A 84 20.91 3.38 -7.37
CA ASN A 84 22.11 2.54 -7.50
C ASN A 84 21.78 1.04 -7.59
N ILE A 85 20.55 0.64 -7.27
CA ILE A 85 20.13 -0.76 -7.41
C ILE A 85 19.86 -1.05 -8.91
N PRO A 86 20.49 -2.08 -9.51
CA PRO A 86 20.18 -2.48 -10.87
C PRO A 86 18.70 -2.80 -11.06
N ASP A 87 18.12 -2.37 -12.18
CA ASP A 87 16.70 -2.58 -12.52
C ASP A 87 15.69 -2.08 -11.48
N ILE A 88 16.06 -1.13 -10.62
CA ILE A 88 15.18 -0.63 -9.56
C ILE A 88 13.86 -0.06 -10.05
N ARG A 89 13.84 0.56 -11.24
CA ARG A 89 12.61 1.07 -11.87
C ARG A 89 11.63 -0.04 -12.20
N ARG A 90 12.13 -1.25 -12.48
CA ARG A 90 11.30 -2.42 -12.71
C ARG A 90 10.69 -2.90 -11.39
N LEU A 91 11.48 -2.96 -10.33
CA LEU A 91 10.97 -3.30 -9.00
C LEU A 91 9.87 -2.33 -8.57
N ALA A 92 10.05 -1.02 -8.78
CA ALA A 92 9.02 0.00 -8.55
C ALA A 92 7.70 -0.33 -9.26
N LYS A 93 7.75 -0.65 -10.56
CA LYS A 93 6.57 -1.07 -11.34
C LYS A 93 5.92 -2.35 -10.82
N VAL A 94 6.72 -3.31 -10.34
CA VAL A 94 6.22 -4.56 -9.77
C VAL A 94 5.42 -4.26 -8.51
N VAL A 95 6.01 -3.54 -7.55
CA VAL A 95 5.34 -3.26 -6.27
C VAL A 95 4.11 -2.37 -6.42
N GLU A 96 4.13 -1.39 -7.34
CA GLU A 96 2.95 -0.58 -7.68
C GLU A 96 1.83 -1.45 -8.27
N GLY A 97 2.17 -2.37 -9.16
CA GLY A 97 1.23 -3.31 -9.74
C GLY A 97 0.62 -4.26 -8.70
N LEU A 98 1.44 -4.77 -7.77
CA LEU A 98 0.97 -5.62 -6.68
C LEU A 98 0.07 -4.85 -5.71
N ARG A 99 0.46 -3.62 -5.32
CA ARG A 99 -0.36 -2.75 -4.46
C ARG A 99 -1.72 -2.46 -5.10
N ALA A 100 -1.76 -2.17 -6.40
CA ALA A 100 -3.02 -1.94 -7.10
C ALA A 100 -3.93 -3.19 -7.06
N VAL A 101 -3.39 -4.39 -7.29
CA VAL A 101 -4.19 -5.62 -7.18
C VAL A 101 -4.66 -5.87 -5.74
N LEU A 102 -3.84 -5.54 -4.74
CA LEU A 102 -4.17 -5.77 -3.34
C LEU A 102 -5.23 -4.79 -2.80
N ILE A 103 -5.11 -3.51 -3.12
CA ILE A 103 -5.91 -2.42 -2.51
C ILE A 103 -6.99 -1.88 -3.46
N ASP A 104 -6.74 -1.81 -4.76
CA ASP A 104 -7.70 -1.29 -5.75
C ASP A 104 -8.58 -2.42 -6.33
N ASN A 105 -8.90 -3.43 -5.50
CA ASN A 105 -9.48 -4.69 -5.96
C ASN A 105 -11.00 -4.65 -6.20
N HIS A 106 -11.64 -3.50 -5.96
CA HIS A 106 -13.07 -3.30 -6.12
C HIS A 106 -13.49 -3.24 -7.60
N SER A 107 -14.66 -3.83 -7.88
CA SER A 107 -15.33 -3.82 -9.18
C SER A 107 -15.65 -2.40 -9.71
N HIS A 108 -16.09 -1.49 -8.85
CA HIS A 108 -16.37 -0.10 -9.19
C HIS A 108 -15.10 0.74 -9.11
N PRO A 109 -14.68 1.40 -10.21
CA PRO A 109 -13.45 2.21 -10.22
C PRO A 109 -13.41 3.29 -9.14
N ASP A 110 -14.56 3.91 -8.82
CA ASP A 110 -14.67 4.99 -7.84
C ASP A 110 -14.51 4.52 -6.39
N LEU A 111 -14.59 3.20 -6.15
CA LEU A 111 -14.44 2.56 -4.85
C LEU A 111 -13.06 1.89 -4.69
N ARG A 112 -12.15 2.09 -5.64
CA ARG A 112 -10.77 1.60 -5.55
C ARG A 112 -9.92 2.54 -4.69
N GLY A 113 -9.01 1.97 -3.90
CA GLY A 113 -8.17 2.71 -2.95
C GLY A 113 -8.74 2.67 -1.54
N ALA A 114 -7.96 3.08 -0.54
CA ALA A 114 -8.45 3.20 0.84
C ALA A 114 -9.10 4.55 1.09
N MET A 115 -9.84 4.59 2.20
CA MET A 115 -10.67 5.71 2.67
C MET A 115 -9.97 7.06 2.53
N ILE A 116 -10.61 8.03 1.89
CA ILE A 116 -10.34 9.44 2.19
C ILE A 116 -10.96 9.65 3.57
N ILE A 117 -10.13 9.62 4.62
CA ILE A 117 -10.58 10.10 5.93
C ILE A 117 -10.81 11.61 5.75
N PRO A 118 -12.02 12.13 6.00
CA PRO A 118 -12.25 13.56 5.90
C PRO A 118 -11.40 14.24 6.97
N ASP A 119 -10.50 15.13 6.55
CA ASP A 119 -9.95 16.12 7.45
C ASP A 119 -11.14 16.94 7.97
N SER A 120 -11.35 16.89 9.29
CA SER A 120 -12.39 17.59 10.06
C SER A 120 -13.85 17.11 9.87
N PHE A 121 -14.47 16.72 11.00
CA PHE A 121 -15.92 16.79 11.16
C PHE A 121 -16.35 18.25 10.94
N PRO A 122 -17.44 18.53 10.20
CA PRO A 122 -17.99 19.87 10.16
C PRO A 122 -18.42 20.22 11.60
N GLU A 123 -17.91 21.34 12.11
CA GLU A 123 -18.45 21.94 13.33
C GLU A 123 -19.95 22.13 13.14
N GLU A 124 -20.73 21.74 14.16
CA GLU A 124 -22.17 21.90 14.23
C GLU A 124 -22.54 23.36 13.94
N ASN A 125 -22.91 23.65 12.70
CA ASN A 125 -23.58 24.89 12.34
C ASN A 125 -25.03 24.54 12.05
N ASP A 126 -25.89 24.93 12.99
CA ASP A 126 -27.35 24.96 12.86
C ASP A 126 -27.75 25.85 11.67
N SER A 127 -27.96 25.24 10.51
CA SER A 127 -28.80 25.83 9.47
C SER A 127 -29.45 24.72 8.65
N ASP A 128 -30.74 24.51 8.90
CA ASP A 128 -31.67 23.74 8.09
C ASP A 128 -31.77 24.37 6.69
N GLU A 129 -30.91 23.98 5.75
CA GLU A 129 -31.12 24.20 4.31
C GLU A 129 -30.22 23.24 3.51
N GLU A 130 -30.85 22.26 2.84
CA GLU A 130 -30.29 21.33 1.84
C GLU A 130 -29.17 20.37 2.29
N ALA A 131 -29.50 19.46 3.22
CA ALA A 131 -28.74 18.23 3.46
C ALA A 131 -29.01 17.13 2.40
N ASP A 132 -29.26 17.52 1.14
CA ASP A 132 -29.49 16.59 0.04
C ASP A 132 -28.16 16.32 -0.70
N GLN A 133 -27.70 15.06 -0.59
CA GLN A 133 -26.77 14.38 -1.52
C GLN A 133 -25.26 14.53 -1.37
N TYR A 134 -24.73 14.95 -0.23
CA TYR A 134 -23.45 14.35 0.19
C TYR A 134 -23.76 12.96 0.74
N GLU A 135 -24.06 12.04 -0.18
CA GLU A 135 -23.96 10.61 0.08
C GLU A 135 -22.49 10.37 0.41
N PHE A 136 -22.15 10.57 1.68
CA PHE A 136 -20.99 10.05 2.36
C PHE A 136 -21.11 8.53 2.29
N LYS A 137 -21.02 7.97 1.07
CA LYS A 137 -20.85 6.56 0.84
C LYS A 137 -19.52 6.26 1.50
N MET A 138 -19.58 5.84 2.77
CA MET A 138 -18.45 5.25 3.48
C MET A 138 -17.83 4.26 2.49
N ARG A 139 -16.70 4.62 1.90
CA ARG A 139 -16.01 3.74 0.98
C ARG A 139 -15.51 2.57 1.84
N PRO A 140 -15.81 1.32 1.46
CA PRO A 140 -15.42 0.16 2.26
C PRO A 140 -13.89 0.19 2.49
N ASP A 141 -13.45 -0.10 3.72
CA ASP A 141 -12.03 -0.15 4.04
C ASP A 141 -11.40 -1.34 3.28
N PRO A 142 -10.50 -1.10 2.31
CA PRO A 142 -9.95 -2.17 1.48
C PRO A 142 -9.08 -3.15 2.27
N PHE A 143 -8.55 -2.77 3.44
CA PHE A 143 -7.81 -3.68 4.32
C PHE A 143 -8.74 -4.68 5.02
N VAL A 144 -10.02 -4.34 5.13
CA VAL A 144 -11.07 -5.19 5.70
C VAL A 144 -11.80 -5.96 4.59
N GLU A 145 -12.25 -5.27 3.55
CA GLU A 145 -13.08 -5.83 2.47
C GLU A 145 -12.36 -6.96 1.72
N ARG A 146 -11.07 -6.78 1.42
CA ARG A 146 -10.27 -7.75 0.65
C ARG A 146 -10.26 -9.16 1.27
N ALA A 147 -10.49 -9.27 2.59
CA ALA A 147 -10.53 -10.55 3.28
C ALA A 147 -11.67 -11.46 2.78
N ALA A 148 -12.79 -10.90 2.32
CA ALA A 148 -13.90 -11.68 1.76
C ALA A 148 -13.55 -12.34 0.40
N HIS A 149 -12.55 -11.81 -0.30
CA HIS A 149 -12.16 -12.22 -1.65
C HIS A 149 -10.70 -12.68 -1.73
N TRP A 150 -10.13 -13.14 -0.60
CA TRP A 150 -8.70 -13.35 -0.44
C TRP A 150 -8.10 -14.37 -1.44
N GLU A 151 -8.84 -15.43 -1.81
CA GLU A 151 -8.39 -16.43 -2.79
C GLU A 151 -8.22 -15.80 -4.18
N SER A 152 -9.29 -15.19 -4.71
CA SER A 152 -9.27 -14.55 -6.02
C SER A 152 -8.26 -13.40 -6.12
N ILE A 153 -8.08 -12.62 -5.04
CA ILE A 153 -7.05 -11.58 -4.99
C ILE A 153 -5.65 -12.20 -5.01
N SER A 154 -5.43 -13.28 -4.26
CA SER A 154 -4.14 -13.99 -4.24
C SER A 154 -3.76 -14.57 -5.60
N GLU A 155 -4.71 -15.15 -6.32
CA GLU A 155 -4.50 -15.64 -7.70
C GLU A 155 -4.13 -14.51 -8.65
N ARG A 156 -4.81 -13.36 -8.56
CA ARG A 156 -4.48 -12.18 -9.38
C ARG A 156 -3.09 -11.61 -9.05
N LEU A 157 -2.68 -11.63 -7.78
CA LEU A 157 -1.34 -11.22 -7.37
C LEU A 157 -0.27 -12.13 -7.95
N LEU A 158 -0.49 -13.45 -7.88
CA LEU A 158 0.42 -14.43 -8.47
C LEU A 158 0.53 -14.25 -9.99
N ALA A 159 -0.60 -14.18 -10.70
CA ALA A 159 -0.63 -13.97 -12.15
C ALA A 159 0.09 -12.67 -12.55
N LYS A 160 -0.09 -11.60 -11.77
CA LYS A 160 0.61 -10.33 -12.00
C LYS A 160 2.13 -10.49 -11.87
N LEU A 161 2.59 -11.20 -10.85
CA LEU A 161 4.01 -11.47 -10.63
C LEU A 161 4.60 -12.32 -11.76
N GLU A 162 3.87 -13.33 -12.24
CA GLU A 162 4.29 -14.17 -13.36
C GLU A 162 4.49 -13.38 -14.65
N ILE A 163 3.60 -12.43 -14.96
CA ILE A 163 3.75 -11.52 -16.11
C ILE A 163 5.08 -10.75 -16.01
N TYR A 164 5.38 -10.21 -14.83
CA TYR A 164 6.65 -9.49 -14.62
C TYR A 164 7.87 -10.40 -14.73
N ALA A 165 7.78 -11.64 -14.24
CA ALA A 165 8.85 -12.63 -14.31
C ALA A 165 9.11 -13.11 -15.74
N GLN A 166 8.06 -13.35 -16.54
CA GLN A 166 8.20 -13.70 -17.95
C GLN A 166 8.83 -12.56 -18.75
N GLY A 167 8.43 -11.32 -18.48
CA GLY A 167 9.08 -10.16 -19.07
C GLY A 167 10.55 -10.03 -18.66
N ALA A 168 11.02 -10.69 -17.60
CA ALA A 168 12.40 -10.60 -17.13
C ALA A 168 13.29 -11.57 -17.89
N LYS A 169 12.78 -12.78 -18.09
CA LYS A 169 13.44 -13.83 -18.87
C LYS A 169 13.66 -13.45 -20.33
N LYS A 170 12.87 -12.53 -20.90
CA LYS A 170 13.04 -12.06 -22.30
C LYS A 170 14.18 -11.03 -22.48
N LEU A 171 14.76 -10.53 -21.39
CA LEU A 171 15.80 -9.49 -21.41
C LEU A 171 17.19 -10.03 -21.02
N LEU A 172 17.28 -11.32 -20.67
CA LEU A 172 18.51 -12.07 -20.41
C LEU A 172 18.81 -12.98 -21.62
#